data_AF-A0AAV1KZ30-F1
#
_entry.id   AF-A0AAV1KZ30-F1
#
_cell.length_a   1.000
_cell.length_b   1.000
_cell.length_c   1.000
_cell.angle_alpha   90.00
_cell.angle_beta   90.00
_cell.angle_gamma   90.00
#
_symmetry.space_group_name_H-M   'P 1'
#
loop_
_entity.id
_entity.type
_entity.pdbx_description
1 polymer ?
#
loop_
_entity_poly.entity_id
_entity_poly.type
_entity_poly.pdbx_seq_one_letter_code
_entity_poly.pdbx_strand_id
1 'polypeptide(L)'
;MMSSLHHDDEIDPESGTQRKPSIITFYNSTKSGVDVVDKLSRTYDVSRNSKRWPLTLFFSLLNHANINSFIVHMFNNESSKKKKRQSSCSSRKRVHQILDEEVPGPPQKQPRKSQRCSFCPRNKDRKTLNGCFKCNVAICKEHANLMCQKCTDLDNG
;
A
#
# COMPACT_ATOMS: atom_id res chain seq x y z
N MET A 1 -16.05 -20.65 -12.91
CA MET A 1 -14.58 -20.79 -13.08
C MET A 1 -14.35 -21.90 -14.08
N MET A 2 -13.31 -21.80 -14.89
CA MET A 2 -12.97 -22.83 -15.88
C MET A 2 -11.60 -23.38 -15.53
N SER A 3 -11.49 -24.71 -15.42
CA SER A 3 -10.23 -25.41 -15.19
C SER A 3 -10.16 -26.57 -16.16
N SER A 4 -8.97 -26.79 -16.73
CA SER A 4 -8.67 -27.99 -17.52
C SER A 4 -8.20 -29.16 -16.65
N LEU A 5 -8.05 -28.95 -15.33
CA LEU A 5 -7.56 -29.95 -14.37
C LEU A 5 -8.70 -30.62 -13.59
N HIS A 6 -9.80 -29.91 -13.35
CA HIS A 6 -10.97 -30.42 -12.65
C HIS A 6 -12.08 -30.73 -13.67
N HIS A 7 -12.40 -32.01 -13.84
CA HIS A 7 -13.44 -32.49 -14.76
C HIS A 7 -14.75 -32.86 -14.04
N ASP A 8 -14.71 -32.88 -12.71
CA ASP A 8 -15.82 -33.32 -11.85
C ASP A 8 -16.27 -32.20 -10.91
N ASP A 9 -17.56 -32.22 -10.56
CA ASP A 9 -18.21 -31.25 -9.64
C ASP A 9 -17.95 -31.57 -8.17
N GLU A 10 -16.75 -32.07 -7.83
CA GLU A 10 -16.41 -32.46 -6.47
C GLU A 10 -16.41 -31.26 -5.52
N ILE A 11 -17.12 -31.40 -4.40
CA ILE A 11 -17.15 -30.42 -3.32
C ILE A 11 -16.06 -30.78 -2.31
N ASP A 12 -15.23 -29.81 -1.98
CA ASP A 12 -14.13 -29.99 -1.05
C ASP A 12 -14.66 -30.21 0.39
N PRO A 13 -14.34 -31.36 1.04
CA PRO A 13 -14.80 -31.66 2.39
C PRO A 13 -14.20 -30.73 3.45
N GLU A 14 -13.07 -30.06 3.17
CA GLU A 14 -12.41 -29.13 4.10
C GLU A 14 -13.18 -27.80 4.23
N SER A 15 -14.06 -27.49 3.27
CA SER A 15 -14.82 -26.22 3.23
C SER A 15 -16.01 -26.16 4.22
N GLY A 16 -16.27 -27.24 4.97
CA GLY A 16 -17.33 -27.30 5.98
C GLY A 16 -18.70 -26.83 5.47
N THR A 17 -19.27 -25.80 6.09
CA THR A 17 -20.61 -25.25 5.76
C THR A 17 -20.68 -24.46 4.45
N GLN A 18 -19.54 -24.09 3.86
CA GLN A 18 -19.51 -23.24 2.66
C GLN A 18 -19.64 -24.04 1.36
N ARG A 19 -19.52 -25.38 1.41
CA ARG A 19 -19.69 -26.32 0.28
C ARG A 19 -19.08 -25.80 -1.03
N LYS A 20 -17.84 -25.29 -0.96
CA LYS A 20 -17.17 -24.74 -2.13
C LYS A 20 -16.71 -25.89 -3.03
N PRO A 21 -16.94 -25.81 -4.35
CA PRO A 21 -16.33 -26.72 -5.31
C PRO A 21 -14.81 -26.73 -5.16
N SER A 22 -14.19 -27.90 -5.29
CA SER A 22 -12.73 -28.11 -5.18
C SER A 22 -11.93 -27.17 -6.07
N ILE A 23 -12.44 -26.88 -7.27
CA ILE A 23 -11.91 -25.90 -8.22
C ILE A 23 -11.76 -24.49 -7.61
N ILE A 24 -12.69 -24.07 -6.75
CA ILE A 24 -12.65 -22.75 -6.11
C ILE A 24 -11.62 -22.73 -4.97
N THR A 25 -11.54 -23.79 -4.17
CA THR A 25 -10.51 -23.91 -3.13
C THR A 25 -9.11 -23.89 -3.74
N PHE A 26 -8.87 -24.71 -4.77
CA PHE A 26 -7.58 -24.79 -5.47
C PHE A 26 -7.19 -23.47 -6.15
N TYR A 27 -8.15 -22.78 -6.76
CA TYR A 27 -7.88 -21.47 -7.35
C TYR A 27 -7.52 -20.43 -6.28
N ASN A 28 -8.23 -20.39 -5.16
CA ASN A 28 -7.96 -19.42 -4.10
C ASN A 28 -6.62 -19.67 -3.39
N SER A 29 -6.19 -20.93 -3.24
CA SER A 29 -4.88 -21.24 -2.66
C SER A 29 -3.71 -20.76 -3.55
N THR A 30 -3.89 -20.80 -4.87
CA THR A 30 -2.81 -20.46 -5.83
C THR A 30 -2.84 -19.00 -6.30
N LYS A 31 -4.01 -18.34 -6.26
CA LYS A 31 -4.18 -16.96 -6.77
C LYS A 31 -3.44 -15.89 -5.96
N SER A 32 -3.16 -16.14 -4.68
CA SER A 32 -2.64 -15.13 -3.75
C SER A 32 -1.19 -14.69 -4.04
N GLY A 33 -0.42 -15.47 -4.80
CA GLY A 33 1.01 -15.19 -5.02
C GLY A 33 1.30 -13.84 -5.67
N VAL A 34 0.46 -13.40 -6.61
CA VAL A 34 0.63 -12.10 -7.29
C VAL A 34 0.28 -10.93 -6.35
N ASP A 35 -0.72 -11.10 -5.48
CA ASP A 35 -1.15 -10.07 -4.54
C ASP A 35 -0.08 -9.78 -3.49
N VAL A 36 0.67 -10.80 -3.06
CA VAL A 36 1.81 -10.64 -2.14
C VAL A 36 2.92 -9.81 -2.79
N VAL A 37 3.25 -10.10 -4.06
CA VAL A 37 4.29 -9.35 -4.79
C VAL A 37 3.85 -7.90 -5.05
N ASP A 38 2.59 -7.65 -5.40
CA ASP A 38 2.05 -6.29 -5.56
C ASP A 38 2.11 -5.51 -4.24
N LYS A 39 1.71 -6.14 -3.12
CA LYS A 39 1.80 -5.56 -1.77
C LYS A 39 3.25 -5.21 -1.41
N LEU A 40 4.20 -6.09 -1.69
CA LEU A 40 5.63 -5.83 -1.46
C LEU A 40 6.15 -4.71 -2.36
N SER A 41 5.78 -4.69 -3.63
CA SER A 41 6.19 -3.64 -4.58
C SER A 41 5.66 -2.26 -4.18
N ARG A 42 4.47 -2.17 -3.57
CA ARG A 42 3.93 -0.91 -3.04
C ARG A 42 4.58 -0.48 -1.73
N THR A 43 4.93 -1.45 -0.88
CA THR A 43 5.51 -1.18 0.43
C THR A 43 6.97 -0.75 0.33
N TYR A 44 7.71 -1.30 -0.64
CA TYR A 44 9.12 -1.05 -0.87
C TYR A 44 9.40 -0.40 -2.23
N ASP A 45 8.58 0.59 -2.59
CA ASP A 45 8.73 1.32 -3.85
C ASP A 45 9.95 2.26 -3.82
N VAL A 46 10.85 2.08 -4.78
CA VAL A 46 12.00 2.99 -5.00
C VAL A 46 11.74 4.02 -6.10
N SER A 47 10.53 4.03 -6.68
CA SER A 47 10.19 4.94 -7.77
C SER A 47 10.23 6.39 -7.32
N ARG A 48 10.69 7.26 -8.23
CA ARG A 48 10.68 8.72 -8.02
C ARG A 48 9.72 9.36 -9.02
N ASN A 49 9.01 10.39 -8.55
CA ASN A 49 8.12 11.16 -9.41
C ASN A 49 8.92 11.75 -10.57
N SER A 50 8.61 11.31 -11.79
CA SER A 50 9.30 11.73 -13.00
C SER A 50 8.30 11.90 -14.13
N LYS A 51 8.57 12.84 -15.03
CA LYS A 51 7.73 13.14 -16.20
C LYS A 51 8.11 12.33 -17.44
N ARG A 52 9.06 11.41 -17.30
CA ARG A 52 9.59 10.59 -18.38
C ARG A 52 9.10 9.16 -18.18
N TRP A 53 8.11 8.75 -18.97
CA TRP A 53 7.50 7.42 -18.90
C TRP A 53 8.50 6.23 -18.94
N PRO A 54 9.63 6.29 -19.68
CA PRO A 54 10.62 5.20 -19.64
C PRO A 54 11.21 4.96 -18.25
N LEU A 55 11.32 6.01 -17.43
CA LEU A 55 11.85 5.90 -16.09
C LEU A 55 10.87 5.21 -15.12
N THR A 56 9.56 5.34 -15.37
CA THR A 56 8.53 4.59 -14.65
C THR A 56 8.69 3.08 -14.86
N LEU A 57 8.95 2.66 -16.10
CA LEU A 57 9.22 1.25 -16.41
C LEU A 57 10.51 0.78 -15.74
N PHE A 58 11.58 1.59 -15.79
CA PHE A 58 12.84 1.28 -15.11
C PHE A 58 12.67 1.06 -13.60
N PHE A 59 11.93 1.93 -12.91
CA PHE A 59 11.68 1.77 -11.48
C PHE A 59 10.78 0.57 -11.17
N SER A 60 9.81 0.27 -12.03
CA SER A 60 8.99 -0.95 -11.89
C SER A 60 9.87 -2.20 -11.98
N LEU A 61 10.75 -2.29 -12.98
CA LEU A 61 11.69 -3.40 -13.13
C LEU A 61 12.66 -3.50 -11.94
N LEU A 62 13.13 -2.37 -11.42
CA LEU A 62 14.01 -2.33 -10.26
C LEU A 62 13.34 -2.86 -8.99
N ASN A 63 12.06 -2.51 -8.77
CA ASN A 63 11.28 -3.05 -7.64
C ASN A 63 11.13 -4.58 -7.76
N HIS A 64 10.81 -5.10 -8.94
CA HIS A 64 10.69 -6.54 -9.18
C HIS A 64 12.03 -7.27 -9.02
N ALA A 65 13.12 -6.69 -9.54
CA ALA A 65 14.47 -7.25 -9.41
C ALA A 65 14.92 -7.33 -7.95
N ASN A 66 14.58 -6.31 -7.13
CA ASN A 66 14.88 -6.31 -5.70
C ASN A 66 14.13 -7.43 -4.96
N ILE A 67 12.85 -7.66 -5.27
CA ILE A 67 12.06 -8.75 -4.67
C ILE A 67 12.65 -10.11 -5.08
N ASN A 68 12.93 -10.30 -6.37
CA ASN A 68 13.49 -11.56 -6.88
C ASN A 68 14.89 -11.85 -6.29
N SER A 69 15.75 -10.84 -6.22
CA SER A 69 17.08 -10.98 -5.60
C SER A 69 16.97 -11.32 -4.11
N PHE A 70 15.99 -10.76 -3.41
CA PHE A 70 15.75 -11.08 -2.01
C PHE A 70 15.29 -12.53 -1.82
N ILE A 71 14.37 -13.03 -2.66
CA ILE A 71 13.91 -14.42 -2.62
C ILE A 71 15.09 -15.40 -2.83
N VAL A 72 15.91 -15.18 -3.86
CA VAL A 72 17.10 -16.00 -4.13
C VAL A 72 18.08 -15.95 -2.96
N HIS A 73 18.31 -14.76 -2.40
CA HIS A 73 19.15 -14.61 -1.21
C HIS A 73 18.58 -15.39 -0.02
N MET A 74 17.27 -15.34 0.23
CA MET A 74 16.62 -16.07 1.31
C MET A 74 16.84 -17.59 1.16
N PHE A 75 16.54 -18.17 0.01
CA PHE A 75 16.73 -19.60 -0.25
C PHE A 75 18.20 -20.05 -0.11
N ASN A 76 19.14 -19.22 -0.59
CA ASN A 76 20.57 -19.53 -0.50
C ASN A 76 21.15 -19.38 0.93
N ASN A 77 20.51 -18.57 1.77
CA ASN A 77 20.92 -18.39 3.17
C ASN A 77 20.15 -19.28 4.15
N GLU A 78 18.99 -19.83 3.77
CA GLU A 78 18.24 -20.80 4.58
C GLU A 78 19.01 -22.12 4.75
N SER A 79 19.69 -22.54 3.68
CA SER A 79 20.63 -23.67 3.67
C SER A 79 21.94 -23.40 4.43
N SER A 80 22.22 -22.14 4.77
CA SER A 80 23.42 -21.67 5.44
C SER A 80 23.07 -20.95 6.74
N LYS A 81 22.70 -21.68 7.81
CA LYS A 81 22.42 -21.13 9.16
C LYS A 81 23.60 -20.40 9.84
N LYS A 82 24.52 -19.75 9.10
CA LYS A 82 25.72 -19.11 9.64
C LYS A 82 25.90 -17.68 9.14
N LYS A 83 25.82 -16.78 10.13
CA LYS A 83 26.23 -15.36 10.18
C LYS A 83 25.29 -14.37 9.49
N LYS A 84 24.32 -13.88 10.27
CA LYS A 84 23.71 -12.53 10.12
C LYS A 84 24.83 -11.48 10.09
N ARG A 85 25.36 -11.16 8.92
CA ARG A 85 26.09 -9.91 8.71
C ARG A 85 25.04 -8.80 8.67
N GLN A 86 24.79 -8.17 9.81
CA GLN A 86 24.04 -6.93 9.89
C GLN A 86 24.83 -5.83 9.17
N SER A 87 24.68 -5.76 7.85
CA SER A 87 25.04 -4.55 7.11
C SER A 87 23.93 -3.53 7.34
N SER A 88 24.31 -2.47 8.06
CA SER A 88 23.60 -1.24 8.33
C SER A 88 23.02 -0.60 7.05
N CYS A 89 21.82 -1.00 6.64
CA CYS A 89 20.97 -0.19 5.77
C CYS A 89 19.50 -0.53 6.08
N SER A 90 18.73 0.48 6.50
CA SER A 90 17.41 0.36 7.13
C SER A 90 16.34 -0.38 6.32
N SER A 91 16.57 -0.64 5.03
CA SER A 91 15.56 -1.22 4.13
C SER A 91 15.34 -2.74 4.30
N ARG A 92 16.29 -3.48 4.89
CA ARG A 92 16.25 -4.97 4.91
C ARG A 92 15.55 -5.62 6.11
N LYS A 93 15.34 -4.90 7.22
CA LYS A 93 14.85 -5.53 8.47
C LYS A 93 13.36 -5.91 8.44
N ARG A 94 12.57 -5.37 7.50
CA ARG A 94 11.11 -5.46 7.52
C ARG A 94 10.50 -6.40 6.47
N VAL A 95 11.25 -6.81 5.43
CA VAL A 95 10.73 -7.75 4.40
C VAL A 95 10.42 -9.12 5.01
N HIS A 96 11.27 -9.58 5.94
CA HIS A 96 11.05 -10.84 6.67
C HIS A 96 9.77 -10.83 7.52
N GLN A 97 9.35 -9.65 8.01
CA GLN A 97 8.14 -9.50 8.82
C GLN A 97 6.85 -9.62 7.98
N ILE A 98 6.92 -9.39 6.66
CA ILE A 98 5.73 -9.42 5.78
C ILE A 98 5.53 -10.80 5.14
N LEU A 99 6.59 -11.62 5.03
CA LEU A 99 6.50 -12.97 4.46
C LEU A 99 5.96 -14.01 5.46
N ASP A 100 6.08 -13.75 6.77
CA ASP A 100 5.68 -14.69 7.83
C ASP A 100 4.31 -14.32 8.48
N GLU A 101 3.66 -13.25 8.03
CA GLU A 101 2.46 -12.72 8.69
C GLU A 101 1.32 -12.61 7.66
N GLU A 102 0.25 -13.39 7.81
CA GLU A 102 -1.05 -13.11 7.17
C GLU A 102 -1.58 -11.79 7.76
N VAL A 103 -1.14 -10.66 7.21
CA VAL A 103 -1.52 -9.34 7.72
C VAL A 103 -2.87 -8.94 7.12
N PRO A 104 -3.93 -8.76 7.95
CA PRO A 104 -5.18 -8.14 7.51
C PRO A 104 -4.86 -6.74 6.99
N GLY A 105 -5.37 -6.43 5.80
CA GLY A 105 -4.91 -5.31 4.99
C GLY A 105 -4.85 -3.97 5.75
N PRO A 106 -3.81 -3.15 5.54
CA PRO A 106 -3.75 -1.81 6.13
C PRO A 106 -4.93 -0.95 5.62
N PRO A 107 -5.58 -0.15 6.47
CA PRO A 107 -6.64 0.75 6.02
C PRO A 107 -6.04 1.74 5.02
N GLN A 108 -6.54 1.68 3.79
CA GLN A 108 -6.16 2.58 2.71
C GLN A 108 -6.54 4.01 3.10
N LYS A 109 -5.56 4.84 3.49
CA LYS A 109 -5.79 6.29 3.63
C LYS A 109 -6.00 6.87 2.24
N GLN A 110 -7.24 7.14 1.88
CA GLN A 110 -7.57 7.81 0.62
C GLN A 110 -6.87 9.18 0.57
N PRO A 111 -6.16 9.50 -0.53
CA PRO A 111 -5.51 10.80 -0.67
C PRO A 111 -6.59 11.89 -0.71
N ARG A 112 -6.53 12.83 0.25
CA ARG A 112 -7.43 13.99 0.28
C ARG A 112 -7.18 14.84 -0.97
N LYS A 113 -8.24 15.24 -1.66
CA LYS A 113 -8.16 16.14 -2.83
C LYS A 113 -7.94 17.58 -2.33
N SER A 114 -6.97 18.28 -2.92
CA SER A 114 -6.69 19.70 -2.62
C SER A 114 -7.87 20.59 -3.01
N GLN A 115 -8.35 21.43 -2.09
CA GLN A 115 -9.51 22.31 -2.26
C GLN A 115 -9.10 23.79 -2.16
N ARG A 116 -9.89 24.69 -2.74
CA ARG A 116 -9.65 26.14 -2.63
C ARG A 116 -9.91 26.61 -1.19
N CYS A 117 -9.05 27.49 -0.68
CA CYS A 117 -9.27 28.13 0.61
C CYS A 117 -10.57 28.95 0.61
N SER A 118 -11.43 28.71 1.59
CA SER A 118 -12.75 29.38 1.68
C SER A 118 -12.68 30.86 2.04
N PHE A 119 -11.54 31.35 2.56
CA PHE A 119 -11.33 32.73 2.97
C PHE A 119 -10.56 33.55 1.93
N CYS A 120 -9.96 32.90 0.93
CA CYS A 120 -9.27 33.62 -0.14
C CYS A 120 -10.29 34.22 -1.12
N PRO A 121 -10.10 35.48 -1.57
CA PRO A 121 -10.89 36.04 -2.67
C PRO A 121 -10.68 35.22 -3.94
N ARG A 122 -11.70 35.24 -4.82
CA ARG A 122 -11.77 34.32 -5.97
C ARG A 122 -10.61 34.48 -6.96
N ASN A 123 -9.99 35.67 -7.02
CA ASN A 123 -8.84 35.98 -7.86
C ASN A 123 -7.52 35.32 -7.40
N LYS A 124 -7.37 34.97 -6.12
CA LYS A 124 -6.12 34.36 -5.60
C LYS A 124 -6.06 32.83 -5.77
N ASP A 125 -7.20 32.16 -5.92
CA ASP A 125 -7.37 30.70 -6.11
C ASP A 125 -6.36 29.80 -5.37
N ARG A 126 -6.11 30.06 -4.08
CA ARG A 126 -5.14 29.27 -3.33
C ARG A 126 -5.72 27.92 -2.95
N LYS A 127 -5.14 26.83 -3.47
CA LYS A 127 -5.52 25.44 -3.19
C LYS A 127 -4.70 24.84 -2.04
N THR A 128 -5.35 24.10 -1.16
CA THR A 128 -4.77 23.60 0.09
C THR A 128 -5.28 22.19 0.41
N LEU A 129 -4.42 21.41 1.07
CA LEU A 129 -4.78 20.10 1.64
C LEU A 129 -5.11 20.21 3.14
N ASN A 130 -4.92 21.39 3.72
CA ASN A 130 -5.10 21.67 5.13
C ASN A 130 -6.56 22.07 5.40
N GLY A 131 -7.12 21.48 6.46
CA GLY A 131 -8.45 21.78 6.98
C GLY A 131 -8.40 22.27 8.41
N CYS A 132 -9.39 23.06 8.83
CA CYS A 132 -9.55 23.45 10.23
C CYS A 132 -9.85 22.23 11.11
N PHE A 133 -9.26 22.16 12.31
CA PHE A 133 -9.51 21.06 13.24
C PHE A 133 -10.97 20.96 13.73
N LYS A 134 -11.66 22.09 13.93
CA LYS A 134 -13.07 22.11 14.40
C LYS A 134 -14.09 21.95 13.27
N CYS A 135 -13.99 22.73 12.19
CA CYS A 135 -15.01 22.75 11.13
C CYS A 135 -14.58 22.08 9.81
N ASN A 136 -13.36 21.55 9.73
CA ASN A 136 -12.80 20.86 8.56
C ASN A 136 -12.85 21.65 7.24
N VAL A 137 -13.04 22.97 7.30
CA VAL A 137 -13.03 23.85 6.13
C VAL A 137 -11.61 23.99 5.56
N ALA A 138 -11.48 24.01 4.24
CA ALA A 138 -10.19 24.15 3.57
C ALA A 138 -9.60 25.56 3.79
N ILE A 139 -8.40 25.60 4.37
CA ILE A 139 -7.71 26.83 4.78
C ILE A 139 -6.28 26.86 4.25
N CYS A 140 -5.82 28.05 3.82
CA CYS A 140 -4.43 28.28 3.45
C CYS A 140 -3.63 28.71 4.68
N LYS A 141 -2.31 28.54 4.61
CA LYS A 141 -1.40 28.86 5.72
C LYS A 141 -1.46 30.34 6.15
N GLU A 142 -1.97 31.24 5.29
CA GLU A 142 -2.20 32.65 5.62
C GLU A 142 -3.50 32.90 6.39
N HIS A 143 -4.57 32.14 6.12
CA HIS A 143 -5.88 32.33 6.76
C HIS A 143 -6.11 31.41 7.96
N ALA A 144 -5.34 30.34 8.06
CA ALA A 144 -4.94 29.65 9.29
C ALA A 144 -4.35 28.27 8.98
N ASN A 145 -3.45 27.79 9.84
CA ASN A 145 -2.79 26.50 9.66
C ASN A 145 -3.48 25.35 10.42
N LEU A 146 -4.10 25.62 11.57
CA LEU A 146 -4.72 24.61 12.44
C LEU A 146 -6.21 24.89 12.74
N MET A 147 -6.60 26.16 12.78
CA MET A 147 -7.93 26.62 13.22
C MET A 147 -8.38 27.83 12.39
N CYS A 148 -9.50 27.76 11.67
CA CYS A 148 -9.95 28.89 10.86
C CYS A 148 -10.28 30.12 11.72
N GLN A 149 -10.15 31.33 11.16
CA GLN A 149 -10.47 32.59 11.85
C GLN A 149 -11.85 32.57 12.52
N LYS A 150 -12.87 32.05 11.82
CA LYS A 150 -14.22 31.90 12.41
C LYS A 150 -14.28 31.04 13.66
N CYS A 151 -13.44 30.02 13.77
CA CYS A 151 -13.41 29.14 14.95
C CYS A 151 -12.51 29.67 16.06
N THR A 152 -11.56 30.58 15.77
CA THR A 152 -10.75 31.24 16.80
C THR A 152 -11.52 32.37 17.48
N ASP A 153 -12.42 33.03 16.76
CA ASP A 153 -13.21 34.15 17.29
C ASP A 153 -14.30 33.70 18.30
N LEU A 154 -14.71 32.43 18.25
CA LEU A 154 -15.71 31.84 19.14
C LEU A 154 -15.16 31.36 20.48
N ASP A 155 -13.83 31.26 20.65
CA ASP A 155 -13.20 30.80 21.89
C ASP A 155 -12.84 31.97 22.84
N ASN A 156 -13.01 33.22 22.41
CA ASN A 156 -12.63 34.43 23.17
C ASN A 156 -13.85 35.19 23.76
N GLY A 157 -15.00 34.51 23.92
CA GLY A 157 -16.22 35.04 24.54
C GLY A 157 -16.69 34.19 25.71
#